data_AF-A0AAX3LS51-F1
#
_entry.id   AF-A0AAX3LS51-F1
#
_cell.length_a   1.000
_cell.length_b   1.000
_cell.length_c   1.000
_cell.angle_alpha   90.00
_cell.angle_beta   90.00
_cell.angle_gamma   90.00
#
_symmetry.space_group_name_H-M   'P 1'
#
loop_
_entity.id
_entity.type
_entity.pdbx_description
1 polymer ?
#
loop_
_entity_poly.entity_id
_entity_poly.type
_entity_poly.pdbx_seq_one_letter_code
_entity_poly.pdbx_strand_id
1 'polypeptide(L)'
;MTNPAILPSRNTDHGFFGTLTTCPERDRRMIDVWIFASRLIAQAVTVTSEEEMIGIRDFLDSRSGRHFADEVVGALQCGAPDCEAAIAAAVAKWQEWRITRAIERSDGIPAGLPYLTGWVQHFAVTAAMEEQH
;
A
#
# COMPACT_ATOMS: atom_id res chain seq x y z
N MET A 1 -0.91 -17.22 16.01
CA MET A 1 -0.14 -16.21 15.26
C MET A 1 -0.73 -14.86 15.61
N THR A 2 0.05 -13.96 16.20
CA THR A 2 -0.35 -12.59 16.49
C THR A 2 -0.43 -11.81 15.18
N ASN A 3 -1.53 -11.10 14.95
CA ASN A 3 -1.64 -10.20 13.79
C ASN A 3 -0.66 -9.03 14.03
N PRO A 4 0.27 -8.74 13.11
CA PRO A 4 1.27 -7.68 13.34
C PRO A 4 0.57 -6.32 13.55
N ALA A 5 1.18 -5.48 14.38
CA ALA A 5 0.62 -4.18 14.73
C ALA A 5 0.53 -3.27 13.49
N ILE A 6 -0.63 -2.65 13.27
CA ILE A 6 -0.79 -1.68 12.19
C ILE A 6 -0.16 -0.36 12.62
N LEU A 7 0.87 0.08 11.88
CA LEU A 7 1.55 1.34 12.13
C LEU A 7 0.70 2.51 11.60
N PRO A 8 0.60 3.63 12.34
CA PRO A 8 -0.09 4.82 11.85
C PRO A 8 0.71 5.47 10.71
N SER A 9 0.01 6.16 9.81
CA SER A 9 0.63 7.00 8.77
C SER A 9 1.54 8.07 9.41
N ARG A 10 2.69 8.32 8.77
CA ARG A 10 3.60 9.44 9.08
C ARG A 10 3.42 10.61 8.11
N ASN A 11 2.57 10.47 7.08
CA ASN A 11 2.37 11.45 6.02
C ASN A 11 0.87 11.61 5.69
N THR A 12 0.11 12.16 6.62
CA THR A 12 -1.36 12.27 6.50
C THR A 12 -1.83 13.20 5.39
N ASP A 13 -0.97 14.11 4.93
CA ASP A 13 -1.33 15.11 3.91
C ASP A 13 -1.07 14.62 2.47
N HIS A 14 -0.31 13.53 2.31
CA HIS A 14 0.05 12.95 1.02
C HIS A 14 -0.13 11.42 1.00
N GLY A 15 0.36 10.78 -0.07
CA GLY A 15 0.26 9.33 -0.23
C GLY A 15 -1.18 8.84 -0.28
N PHE A 16 -1.40 7.63 0.24
CA PHE A 16 -2.70 7.00 0.33
C PHE A 16 -3.64 7.78 1.26
N PHE A 17 -3.13 8.22 2.42
CA PHE A 17 -3.92 8.87 3.45
C PHE A 17 -4.47 10.21 2.97
N GLY A 18 -3.63 11.07 2.41
CA GLY A 18 -4.06 12.37 1.88
C GLY A 18 -5.05 12.23 0.73
N THR A 19 -4.79 11.28 -0.19
CA THR A 19 -5.64 11.05 -1.37
C THR A 19 -7.04 10.56 -0.99
N LEU A 20 -7.15 9.59 -0.07
CA LEU A 20 -8.47 9.12 0.36
C LEU A 20 -9.15 10.02 1.39
N THR A 21 -8.42 10.97 1.99
CA THR A 21 -9.04 12.01 2.82
C THR A 21 -9.89 12.97 2.01
N THR A 22 -9.53 13.21 0.75
CA THR A 22 -10.27 14.11 -0.14
C THR A 22 -11.30 13.40 -1.02
N CYS A 23 -11.40 12.06 -0.97
CA CYS A 23 -12.36 11.25 -1.73
C CYS A 23 -13.77 11.36 -1.14
N PRO A 24 -14.75 11.94 -1.87
CA PRO A 24 -16.14 12.05 -1.41
C PRO A 24 -16.87 10.70 -1.28
N GLU A 25 -16.48 9.71 -2.07
CA GLU A 25 -17.12 8.39 -2.14
C GLU A 25 -16.71 7.46 -0.98
N ARG A 26 -15.81 7.91 -0.10
CA ARG A 26 -15.36 7.14 1.06
C ARG A 26 -16.49 6.96 2.07
N ASP A 27 -16.79 5.71 2.42
CA ASP A 27 -17.93 5.33 3.27
C ASP A 27 -17.64 5.33 4.78
N ARG A 28 -16.36 5.47 5.18
CA ARG A 28 -15.91 5.36 6.58
C ARG A 28 -14.80 6.35 6.93
N ARG A 29 -14.38 6.42 8.20
CA ARG A 29 -13.31 7.34 8.63
C ARG A 29 -11.98 6.92 8.02
N MET A 30 -11.09 7.89 7.78
CA MET A 30 -9.79 7.60 7.17
C MET A 30 -8.97 6.57 7.97
N ILE A 31 -9.06 6.61 9.30
CA ILE A 31 -8.35 5.64 10.15
C ILE A 31 -8.82 4.20 9.92
N ASP A 32 -10.12 3.99 9.67
CA ASP A 32 -10.68 2.68 9.39
C ASP A 32 -10.19 2.20 8.01
N VAL A 33 -10.24 3.08 7.00
CA VAL A 33 -9.71 2.81 5.66
C VAL A 33 -8.22 2.45 5.69
N TRP A 34 -7.43 3.20 6.46
CA TRP A 34 -6.01 2.92 6.67
C TRP A 34 -5.79 1.52 7.24
N ILE A 35 -6.52 1.16 8.30
CA ILE A 35 -6.45 -0.17 8.92
C ILE A 35 -6.81 -1.28 7.92
N PHE A 36 -7.86 -1.08 7.10
CA PHE A 36 -8.24 -2.06 6.07
C PHE A 36 -7.17 -2.21 4.99
N ALA A 37 -6.64 -1.09 4.47
CA ALA A 37 -5.56 -1.12 3.48
C ALA A 37 -4.33 -1.84 4.00
N SER A 38 -3.85 -1.49 5.19
CA SER A 38 -2.67 -2.15 5.77
C SER A 38 -2.88 -3.65 5.96
N ARG A 39 -4.07 -4.08 6.42
CA ARG A 39 -4.37 -5.51 6.62
C ARG A 39 -4.46 -6.28 5.31
N LEU A 40 -5.18 -5.76 4.32
CA LEU A 40 -5.35 -6.43 3.03
C LEU A 40 -4.01 -6.50 2.26
N ILE A 41 -3.18 -5.46 2.34
CA ILE A 41 -1.84 -5.49 1.78
C ILE A 41 -0.98 -6.54 2.52
N ALA A 42 -0.95 -6.52 3.86
CA ALA A 42 -0.17 -7.48 4.64
C ALA A 42 -0.52 -8.94 4.31
N GLN A 43 -1.82 -9.23 4.15
CA GLN A 43 -2.28 -10.55 3.70
C GLN A 43 -1.79 -10.88 2.29
N ALA A 44 -1.92 -9.94 1.34
CA ALA A 44 -1.52 -10.16 -0.05
C ALA A 44 -0.01 -10.35 -0.22
N VAL A 45 0.81 -9.68 0.59
CA VAL A 45 2.28 -9.78 0.53
C VAL A 45 2.87 -10.78 1.53
N THR A 46 2.04 -11.45 2.33
CA THR A 46 2.44 -12.44 3.35
C THR A 46 3.40 -11.85 4.41
N VAL A 47 3.14 -10.63 4.84
CA VAL A 47 3.90 -9.96 5.91
C VAL A 47 3.45 -10.47 7.28
N THR A 48 4.41 -10.79 8.15
CA THR A 48 4.12 -11.38 9.47
C THR A 48 4.85 -10.71 10.63
N SER A 49 5.87 -9.88 10.38
CA SER A 49 6.61 -9.16 11.41
C SER A 49 6.23 -7.67 11.51
N GLU A 50 6.51 -7.04 12.65
CA GLU A 50 6.33 -5.59 12.83
C GLU A 50 7.32 -4.78 11.98
N GLU A 51 8.53 -5.29 11.76
CA GLU A 51 9.53 -4.66 10.87
C GLU A 51 9.04 -4.62 9.42
N GLU A 52 8.39 -5.69 8.95
CA GLU A 52 7.80 -5.72 7.60
C GLU A 52 6.59 -4.78 7.46
N MET A 53 5.88 -4.48 8.55
CA MET A 53 4.80 -3.49 8.55
C MET A 53 5.29 -2.06 8.30
N ILE A 54 6.58 -1.78 8.54
CA ILE A 54 7.23 -0.51 8.17
C ILE A 54 7.15 -0.32 6.66
N GLY A 55 7.47 -1.35 5.87
CA GLY A 55 7.39 -1.31 4.42
C GLY A 55 5.98 -1.02 3.90
N ILE A 56 4.94 -1.52 4.58
CA ILE A 56 3.54 -1.24 4.22
C ILE A 56 3.17 0.21 4.53
N ARG A 57 3.53 0.72 5.73
CA ARG A 57 3.29 2.13 6.08
C ARG A 57 3.99 3.05 5.09
N ASP A 58 5.27 2.83 4.85
CA ASP A 58 6.10 3.71 4.03
C ASP A 58 5.69 3.62 2.55
N PHE A 59 5.28 2.44 2.07
CA PHE A 59 4.61 2.30 0.78
C PHE A 59 3.35 3.16 0.69
N LEU A 60 2.44 3.05 1.65
CA LEU A 60 1.19 3.81 1.66
C LEU A 60 1.43 5.33 1.77
N ASP A 61 2.46 5.76 2.51
CA ASP A 61 2.83 7.17 2.65
C ASP A 61 3.60 7.73 1.44
N SER A 62 4.00 6.88 0.49
CA SER A 62 4.80 7.25 -0.67
C SER A 62 3.98 7.77 -1.86
N ARG A 63 4.70 8.23 -2.91
CA ARG A 63 4.12 8.50 -4.24
C ARG A 63 3.45 7.27 -4.86
N SER A 64 4.01 6.08 -4.65
CA SER A 64 3.40 4.83 -5.11
C SER A 64 2.11 4.53 -4.34
N GLY A 65 2.07 4.87 -3.05
CA GLY A 65 0.85 4.83 -2.22
C GLY A 65 -0.25 5.77 -2.71
N ARG A 66 0.10 6.96 -3.21
CA ARG A 66 -0.84 7.85 -3.91
C ARG A 66 -1.40 7.19 -5.17
N HIS A 67 -0.55 6.56 -5.99
CA HIS A 67 -1.04 5.87 -7.19
C HIS A 67 -1.97 4.69 -6.84
N PHE A 68 -1.63 3.95 -5.78
CA PHE A 68 -2.51 2.91 -5.24
C PHE A 68 -3.85 3.50 -4.76
N ALA A 69 -3.86 4.65 -4.09
CA ALA A 69 -5.10 5.33 -3.74
C ALA A 69 -5.91 5.78 -4.96
N ASP A 70 -5.28 6.29 -6.01
CA ASP A 70 -5.97 6.65 -7.26
C ASP A 70 -6.72 5.42 -7.84
N GLU A 71 -6.16 4.22 -7.72
CA GLU A 71 -6.81 2.96 -8.12
C GLU A 71 -8.01 2.60 -7.23
N VAL A 72 -7.92 2.85 -5.91
CA VAL A 72 -9.05 2.66 -4.98
C VAL A 72 -10.17 3.65 -5.27
N VAL A 73 -9.85 4.92 -5.50
CA VAL A 73 -10.83 5.96 -5.90
C VAL A 73 -11.51 5.56 -7.21
N GLY A 74 -10.73 5.13 -8.20
CA GLY A 74 -11.27 4.64 -9.47
C GLY A 74 -12.23 3.46 -9.29
N ALA A 75 -11.92 2.51 -8.39
CA ALA A 75 -12.82 1.39 -8.10
C ALA A 75 -14.14 1.85 -7.43
N LEU A 76 -14.08 2.80 -6.49
CA LEU A 76 -15.27 3.41 -5.88
C LEU A 76 -16.14 4.11 -6.92
N GLN A 77 -15.53 4.92 -7.80
CA GLN A 77 -16.22 5.62 -8.88
C GLN A 77 -16.83 4.66 -9.92
N CYS A 78 -16.23 3.48 -10.09
CA CYS A 78 -16.77 2.40 -10.93
C CYS A 78 -17.82 1.52 -10.22
N GLY A 79 -18.26 1.89 -9.02
CA GLY A 79 -19.39 1.25 -8.33
C GLY A 79 -18.99 0.13 -7.35
N ALA A 80 -17.75 0.11 -6.86
CA ALA A 80 -17.43 -0.74 -5.72
C ALA A 80 -18.35 -0.38 -4.52
N PRO A 81 -18.90 -1.39 -3.80
CA PRO A 81 -19.95 -1.15 -2.82
C PRO A 81 -19.47 -0.39 -1.57
N ASP A 82 -18.20 -0.50 -1.22
CA ASP A 82 -17.57 0.18 -0.10
C ASP A 82 -16.05 0.30 -0.27
N CYS A 83 -15.38 1.00 0.66
CA CYS A 83 -13.93 1.14 0.64
C CYS A 83 -13.19 -0.19 0.77
N GLU A 84 -13.73 -1.17 1.49
CA GLU A 84 -13.06 -2.46 1.68
C GLU A 84 -13.00 -3.25 0.37
N ALA A 85 -14.12 -3.33 -0.35
CA ALA A 85 -14.20 -3.94 -1.68
C ALA A 85 -13.31 -3.19 -2.70
N ALA A 86 -13.29 -1.86 -2.66
CA ALA A 86 -12.44 -1.05 -3.53
C ALA A 86 -10.93 -1.29 -3.28
N ILE A 87 -10.53 -1.37 -2.01
CA ILE A 87 -9.15 -1.70 -1.62
C ILE A 87 -8.79 -3.11 -2.05
N ALA A 88 -9.68 -4.09 -1.81
CA ALA A 88 -9.45 -5.47 -2.22
C ALA A 88 -9.27 -5.59 -3.74
N ALA A 89 -10.07 -4.87 -4.53
CA ALA A 89 -9.94 -4.81 -5.98
C ALA A 89 -8.60 -4.19 -6.42
N ALA A 90 -8.19 -3.08 -5.80
CA ALA A 90 -6.90 -2.45 -6.08
C ALA A 90 -5.71 -3.37 -5.72
N VAL A 91 -5.78 -4.06 -4.56
CA VAL A 91 -4.78 -5.05 -4.14
C VAL A 91 -4.66 -6.18 -5.17
N ALA A 92 -5.78 -6.76 -5.60
CA ALA A 92 -5.78 -7.82 -6.60
C ALA A 92 -5.14 -7.37 -7.91
N LYS A 93 -5.54 -6.19 -8.41
CA LYS A 93 -4.98 -5.59 -9.64
C LYS A 93 -3.47 -5.37 -9.55
N TRP A 94 -2.99 -4.84 -8.42
CA TRP A 94 -1.55 -4.63 -8.20
C TRP A 94 -0.77 -5.93 -8.00
N GLN A 95 -1.42 -7.01 -7.56
CA GLN A 95 -0.81 -8.33 -7.49
C GLN A 95 -0.72 -9.02 -8.88
N GLU A 96 -1.59 -8.65 -9.82
CA GLU A 96 -1.54 -9.15 -11.19
C GLU A 96 -0.42 -8.48 -12.02
N TRP A 97 -0.22 -7.18 -11.82
CA TRP A 97 0.82 -6.42 -12.51
C TRP A 97 2.23 -6.88 -12.13
N ARG A 98 3.17 -6.78 -13.07
CA ARG A 98 4.55 -7.25 -12.89
C ARG A 98 5.59 -6.16 -13.03
N ILE A 99 6.46 -6.02 -12.02
CA ILE A 99 7.60 -5.10 -12.05
C ILE A 99 8.39 -5.33 -13.34
N THR A 100 8.59 -4.25 -14.08
CA THR A 100 9.26 -4.29 -15.38
C THR A 100 10.76 -4.12 -15.21
N ARG A 101 11.54 -4.52 -16.23
CA ARG A 101 12.99 -4.23 -16.29
C ARG A 101 13.33 -2.74 -16.30
N ALA A 102 12.36 -1.86 -16.57
CA ALA A 102 12.58 -0.42 -16.45
C ALA A 102 12.62 -0.03 -14.97
N ILE A 103 11.63 -0.48 -14.18
CA ILE A 103 11.53 -0.23 -12.74
C ILE A 103 12.71 -0.88 -11.99
N GLU A 104 13.10 -2.09 -12.38
CA GLU A 104 14.27 -2.75 -11.80
C GLU A 104 15.55 -1.91 -11.93
N ARG A 105 15.75 -1.25 -13.08
CA ARG A 105 16.93 -0.41 -13.31
C ARG A 105 16.86 0.95 -12.61
N SER A 106 15.67 1.52 -12.44
CA SER A 106 15.51 2.83 -11.78
C SER A 106 15.45 2.73 -10.26
N ASP A 107 14.75 1.73 -9.74
CA ASP A 107 14.39 1.63 -8.31
C ASP A 107 15.02 0.40 -7.63
N GLY A 108 15.71 -0.46 -8.37
CA GLY A 108 16.35 -1.66 -7.83
C GLY A 108 15.38 -2.78 -7.43
N ILE A 109 14.10 -2.67 -7.79
CA ILE A 109 13.06 -3.66 -7.46
C ILE A 109 13.13 -4.82 -8.45
N PRO A 110 13.29 -6.10 -8.01
CA PRO A 110 13.44 -7.22 -8.93
C PRO A 110 12.30 -7.36 -9.94
N ALA A 111 12.65 -7.51 -11.23
CA ALA A 111 11.65 -7.67 -12.28
C ALA A 111 10.88 -8.99 -12.16
N GLY A 112 9.61 -8.99 -12.57
CA GLY A 112 8.72 -10.16 -12.52
C GLY A 112 7.99 -10.38 -11.19
N LEU A 113 8.37 -9.63 -10.14
CA LEU A 113 7.58 -9.57 -8.91
C LEU A 113 6.22 -8.91 -9.17
N PRO A 114 5.16 -9.29 -8.43
CA PRO A 114 3.95 -8.48 -8.35
C PRO A 114 4.27 -7.05 -7.95
N TYR A 115 3.56 -6.05 -8.49
CA TYR A 115 3.83 -4.64 -8.16
C TYR A 115 3.72 -4.38 -6.67
N LEU A 116 2.63 -4.84 -6.04
CA LEU A 116 2.40 -4.60 -4.62
C LEU A 116 3.52 -5.19 -3.76
N THR A 117 3.88 -6.45 -4.02
CA THR A 117 4.97 -7.14 -3.30
C THR A 117 6.31 -6.43 -3.50
N GLY A 118 6.65 -6.07 -4.74
CA GLY A 118 7.92 -5.41 -5.05
C GLY A 118 8.08 -4.06 -4.34
N TRP A 119 7.05 -3.21 -4.36
CA TRP A 119 7.11 -1.91 -3.70
C TRP A 119 7.15 -2.02 -2.18
N VAL A 120 6.31 -2.87 -1.57
CA VAL A 120 6.32 -3.05 -0.10
C VAL A 120 7.69 -3.56 0.39
N GLN A 121 8.28 -4.54 -0.31
CA GLN A 121 9.61 -5.05 0.03
C GLN A 121 10.71 -4.01 -0.15
N HIS A 122 10.64 -3.21 -1.22
CA HIS A 122 11.59 -2.12 -1.46
C HIS A 122 11.60 -1.10 -0.30
N PHE A 123 10.43 -0.69 0.17
CA PHE A 123 10.34 0.24 1.31
C PHE A 123 10.80 -0.41 2.62
N ALA A 124 10.51 -1.70 2.85
CA ALA A 124 11.00 -2.41 4.03
C ALA A 124 12.55 -2.45 4.07
N VAL A 125 13.20 -2.75 2.94
CA VAL A 125 14.67 -2.77 2.84
C VAL A 125 15.24 -1.36 3.02
N THR A 126 14.63 -0.35 2.40
CA THR A 126 15.10 1.04 2.50
C THR A 126 15.06 1.53 3.95
N ALA A 127 13.96 1.29 4.66
CA ALA A 127 13.85 1.66 6.07
C ALA A 127 14.90 0.95 6.95
N ALA A 128 15.13 -0.35 6.73
CA ALA A 128 16.14 -1.11 7.47
C ALA A 128 17.57 -0.58 7.24
N MET A 129 17.87 0.00 6.07
CA MET A 129 19.17 0.60 5.77
C MET A 129 19.34 2.00 6.40
N GLU A 130 18.26 2.74 6.57
CA GLU A 130 18.26 4.06 7.23
C GLU A 130 18.50 3.94 8.75
N GLU A 131 18.00 2.88 9.39
CA GLU A 131 18.18 2.65 10.84
C GLU A 131 19.62 2.26 11.25
N GLN A 132 20.50 1.94 10.28
CA GLN A 132 21.90 1.54 10.52
C GLN A 132 22.90 2.71 10.55
N HIS A 133 22.43 3.95 10.42
CA HIS A 133 23.24 5.18 10.42
C HIS A 133 22.88 6.10 11.58
#